data_AF-A0AAV5ZJL8-F1
#
_entry.id   AF-A0AAV5ZJL8-F1
#
_cell.length_a   1.000
_cell.length_b   1.000
_cell.length_c   1.000
_cell.angle_alpha   90.00
_cell.angle_beta   90.00
_cell.angle_gamma   90.00
#
_symmetry.space_group_name_H-M   'P 1'
#
loop_
_entity.id
_entity.type
_entity.pdbx_description
1 polymer ?
#
loop_
_entity_poly.entity_id
_entity_poly.type
_entity_poly.pdbx_seq_one_letter_code
_entity_poly.pdbx_strand_id
1 'polypeptide(L)' 'VKGDLSNKKGMVAAMRKADFKSTRGKFTYNVNHHPIENFYLLKAVKGAGEVEMQIQKTVFENHKDAYYQDCPMKW' A
#
# COMPACT_ATOMS: atom_id res chain seq x y z
N VAL A 1 -17.81 -10.62 1.42
CA VAL A 1 -17.99 -11.51 0.26
C VAL A 1 -17.66 -12.99 0.51
N LYS A 2 -17.28 -13.40 1.74
CA LYS A 2 -17.06 -14.83 2.09
C LYS A 2 -16.12 -15.58 1.13
N GLY A 3 -15.16 -14.89 0.51
CA GLY A 3 -14.25 -15.48 -0.47
C GLY A 3 -14.87 -15.86 -1.82
N ASP A 4 -16.11 -15.45 -2.11
CA ASP A 4 -16.75 -15.73 -3.39
C ASP A 4 -16.10 -14.94 -4.54
N LEU A 5 -15.22 -15.61 -5.28
CA LEU A 5 -14.48 -15.06 -6.41
C LEU A 5 -15.36 -14.84 -7.65
N SER A 6 -16.55 -15.46 -7.72
CA SER A 6 -17.50 -15.22 -8.80
C SER A 6 -18.14 -13.84 -8.68
N ASN A 7 -18.30 -13.34 -7.46
CA ASN A 7 -18.75 -11.99 -7.16
C ASN A 7 -17.61 -10.95 -7.28
N LYS A 8 -17.16 -10.73 -8.52
CA LYS A 8 -16.06 -9.79 -8.84
C LYS A 8 -16.31 -8.38 -8.28
N LYS A 9 -17.54 -7.85 -8.43
CA LYS A 9 -17.88 -6.50 -7.94
C LYS A 9 -17.76 -6.41 -6.42
N GLY A 10 -18.29 -7.40 -5.71
CA GLY A 10 -18.19 -7.46 -4.26
C GLY A 10 -16.75 -7.64 -3.78
N MET A 11 -15.95 -8.47 -4.46
CA MET A 11 -14.53 -8.65 -4.16
C MET A 11 -13.77 -7.34 -4.31
N VAL A 12 -13.97 -6.62 -5.42
CA VAL A 12 -13.35 -5.31 -5.64
C VAL A 12 -13.76 -4.30 -4.56
N ALA A 13 -15.06 -4.23 -4.23
CA ALA A 13 -15.54 -3.34 -3.16
C ALA A 13 -14.96 -3.71 -1.78
N ALA A 14 -14.77 -5.00 -1.49
CA ALA A 14 -14.14 -5.45 -0.25
C ALA A 14 -12.65 -5.09 -0.20
N MET A 15 -11.91 -5.31 -1.29
CA MET A 15 -10.48 -4.97 -1.38
C MET A 15 -10.25 -3.46 -1.19
N ARG A 16 -11.09 -2.61 -1.79
CA ARG A 16 -10.99 -1.14 -1.65
C ARG A 16 -11.05 -0.65 -0.20
N LYS A 17 -11.69 -1.40 0.70
CA LYS A 17 -11.74 -1.04 2.13
C LYS A 17 -10.38 -1.12 2.82
N ALA A 18 -9.45 -1.92 2.27
CA ALA A 18 -8.14 -2.18 2.85
C ALA A 18 -8.19 -2.54 4.35
N ASP A 19 -9.19 -3.34 4.73
CA ASP A 19 -9.45 -3.72 6.13
C ASP A 19 -8.51 -4.85 6.57
N PHE A 20 -7.23 -4.52 6.73
CA PHE A 20 -6.20 -5.41 7.21
C PHE A 20 -5.11 -4.62 7.93
N LYS A 21 -4.40 -5.28 8.84
CA LYS A 21 -3.24 -4.70 9.53
C LYS A 21 -2.01 -4.78 8.64
N SER A 22 -1.71 -3.70 7.92
CA SER A 22 -0.52 -3.63 7.07
C SER A 22 0.76 -3.62 7.90
N THR A 23 1.78 -4.35 7.45
CA THR A 23 3.12 -4.36 8.04
C THR A 23 3.89 -3.06 7.77
N ARG A 24 3.42 -2.23 6.83
CA ARG A 24 3.98 -0.93 6.46
C ARG A 24 3.37 0.24 7.25
N GLY A 25 2.51 -0.04 8.23
CA GLY A 25 1.77 0.98 8.99
C GLY A 25 0.41 1.30 8.37
N LYS A 26 -0.05 2.55 8.50
CA LYS A 26 -1.35 2.96 7.96
C LYS A 26 -1.37 2.81 6.43
N PHE A 27 -2.41 2.16 5.92
CA PHE A 27 -2.56 1.84 4.50
C PHE A 27 -4.00 2.08 4.07
N THR A 28 -4.18 2.79 2.95
CA THR A 28 -5.47 2.94 2.27
C THR A 28 -5.24 2.97 0.76
N TYR A 29 -6.28 2.82 -0.06
CA TYR A 29 -6.17 3.00 -1.51
C TYR A 29 -6.52 4.43 -1.90
N ASN A 30 -5.76 4.98 -2.85
CA ASN A 30 -6.07 6.23 -3.53
C ASN A 30 -7.18 6.03 -4.57
N VAL A 31 -7.59 7.12 -5.24
CA VAL A 31 -8.67 7.11 -6.24
C VAL A 31 -8.40 6.21 -7.45
N ASN A 32 -7.16 5.77 -7.66
CA ASN A 32 -6.71 4.91 -8.75
C ASN A 32 -6.25 3.52 -8.28
N HIS A 33 -6.69 3.06 -7.09
CA HIS A 33 -6.25 1.79 -6.46
C HIS A 33 -4.74 1.69 -6.19
N HIS A 34 -4.00 2.78 -6.31
CA HIS A 34 -2.63 2.83 -5.81
C HIS A 34 -2.63 2.98 -4.29
N PRO A 35 -1.68 2.36 -3.56
CA PRO A 35 -1.53 2.58 -2.13
C PRO A 35 -1.29 4.04 -1.75
N ILE A 36 -1.95 4.49 -0.69
CA ILE A 36 -1.51 5.62 0.12
C ILE A 36 -0.82 5.03 1.34
N GLU A 37 0.49 5.25 1.43
CA GLU A 37 1.34 4.63 2.44
C GLU A 37 2.53 5.51 2.83
N ASN A 38 3.28 5.07 3.84
CA ASN A 38 4.50 5.74 4.25
C ASN A 38 5.67 5.34 3.33
N PHE A 39 6.58 6.28 3.10
CA PHE A 39 7.86 6.02 2.41
C PHE A 39 9.01 6.21 3.38
N TYR A 40 9.96 5.28 3.35
CA TYR A 40 11.05 5.19 4.31
C TYR A 40 12.40 5.41 3.63
N LEU A 41 13.29 6.12 4.32
CA LEU A 41 14.71 6.07 4.02
C LEU A 41 15.25 4.79 4.63
N LEU A 42 15.79 3.92 3.78
CA LEU A 42 16.38 2.64 4.16
C LEU A 42 17.90 2.72 4.03
N LYS A 43 18.61 2.09 4.96
CA LYS A 43 20.05 1.86 4.87
C LYS A 43 20.29 0.37 4.69
N ALA A 44 21.04 0.02 3.66
CA ALA A 44 21.56 -1.32 3.48
C ALA A 44 22.65 -1.58 4.53
N VAL A 45 22.47 -2.61 5.36
CA VAL A 45 23.40 -3.00 6.41
C VAL A 45 23.78 -4.47 6.25
N LYS A 46 24.94 -4.86 6.77
CA LYS A 46 25.35 -6.27 6.81
C LYS A 46 24.50 -6.98 7.87
N GLY A 47 23.62 -7.89 7.43
CA GLY A 47 22.87 -8.78 8.30
C GLY A 47 23.66 -10.04 8.65
N ALA A 48 22.99 -10.98 9.33
CA ALA A 48 23.60 -12.22 9.81
C ALA A 48 23.99 -13.18 8.66
N GLY A 49 23.28 -13.14 7.53
CA GLY A 49 23.54 -13.97 6.36
C GLY A 49 23.41 -13.23 5.03
N GLU A 50 22.62 -12.15 4.99
CA GLU A 50 22.38 -11.34 3.80
C GLU A 50 22.34 -9.85 4.14
N VAL A 51 22.23 -8.99 3.11
CA VAL A 51 22.06 -7.55 3.31
C VAL A 51 20.65 -7.27 3.81
N GLU A 52 20.53 -6.54 4.90
CA GLU A 52 19.24 -6.13 5.48
C GLU A 52 18.97 -4.64 5.20
N MET A 53 17.69 -4.28 5.05
CA MET A 53 17.26 -2.89 4.86
C MET A 53 16.72 -2.33 6.18
N GLN A 54 17.51 -1.52 6.87
CA GLN A 54 17.11 -0.91 8.12
C GLN A 54 16.42 0.44 7.89
N ILE A 55 15.20 0.60 8.42
CA ILE A 55 14.48 1.88 8.42
C ILE A 55 15.25 2.91 9.25
N GLN A 56 15.65 4.01 8.62
CA GLN A 56 16.31 5.13 9.28
C GLN A 56 15.32 6.22 9.66
N LYS A 57 14.36 6.50 8.76
CA LYS A 57 13.40 7.59 8.92
C LYS A 57 12.17 7.36 8.04
N THR A 58 10.99 7.78 8.51
CA THR A 58 9.82 8.03 7.66
C THR A 58 10.00 9.34 6.91
N VAL A 59 10.18 9.28 5.59
CA VAL A 59 10.40 10.46 4.73
C VAL A 59 9.07 11.10 4.36
N PHE A 60 8.06 10.29 4.05
CA PHE A 60 6.71 10.74 3.79
C PHE A 60 5.70 9.89 4.56
N GLU A 61 4.69 10.54 5.11
CA GLU A 61 3.56 9.88 5.75
C GLU A 61 2.31 9.96 4.87
N ASN A 62 1.57 8.85 4.76
CA ASN A 62 0.34 8.77 3.96
C ASN A 62 0.49 9.39 2.55
N HIS A 63 1.58 9.09 1.87
CA HIS A 63 1.91 9.68 0.57
C HIS A 63 1.01 9.10 -0.52
N LYS A 64 0.43 9.98 -1.33
CA LYS A 64 -0.30 9.60 -2.55
C LYS A 64 0.69 9.47 -3.69
N ASP A 65 0.44 8.59 -4.64
CA ASP A 65 1.19 8.56 -5.89
C ASP A 65 1.09 9.89 -6.63
N ALA A 66 2.18 10.32 -7.27
CA ALA A 66 2.27 11.63 -7.90
C ALA A 66 1.28 11.84 -9.07
N TYR A 67 0.83 10.75 -9.71
CA TYR A 67 0.07 10.79 -10.95
C TYR A 67 -1.39 10.32 -10.78
N TYR A 68 -1.90 10.34 -9.55
CA TYR A 68 -3.26 9.86 -9.27
C TYR A 68 -4.35 10.59 -10.06
N GLN A 69 -4.07 11.83 -10.48
CA GLN A 69 -4.96 12.67 -11.28
C GLN A 69 -5.00 12.23 -12.75
N ASP A 70 -3.92 11.63 -13.25
CA ASP A 70 -3.78 11.18 -14.64
C ASP A 70 -4.40 9.80 -14.87
N CYS A 71 -4.81 9.12 -13.80
CA CYS A 71 -5.56 7.86 -13.85
C CYS A 71 -7.00 8.08 -13.35
N PRO A 72 -7.92 8.59 -14.20
CA PRO A 72 -9.30 8.87 -13.83
C PRO A 72 -10.13 7.58 -13.77
N MET A 73 -9.81 6.70 -12.82
CA MET A 73 -10.62 5.52 -12.56
C MET A 73 -11.96 5.95 -11.96
N LYS A 74 -13.05 5.55 -12.60
CA LYS A 74 -14.40 5.71 -12.07
C LYS A 74 -14.76 4.45 -11.31
N TRP A 75 -15.01 4.58 -10.02
CA TRP A 75 -15.26 3.45 -9.15
C TRP A 75 -16.41 3.64 -8.18
#